data_AF-A0A412H4Y0-F1
#
_entry.id   AF-A0A412H4Y0-F1
#
_cell.length_a   1.000
_cell.length_b   1.000
_cell.length_c   1.000
_cell.angle_alpha   90.00
_cell.angle_beta   90.00
_cell.angle_gamma   90.00
#
_symmetry.space_group_name_H-M   'P 1'
#
loop_
_entity.id
_entity.type
_entity.pdbx_description
1 polymer ?
#
loop_
_entity_poly.entity_id
_entity_poly.type
_entity_poly.pdbx_seq_one_letter_code
_entity_poly.pdbx_strand_id
1 'polypeptide(L)'
;MAIGKKTGGRQKGTPNKITALAKGMIEKWLEAHNTIPEGDVTPLIMQDFLELDPKDRVKVSTEFIKIIMPKNISIDDGEVKLTIEDKLVKLAGEEDEEE
;
A
#
# COMPACT_ATOMS: atom_id res chain seq x y z
N MET A 1 -30.97 -24.36 -3.81
CA MET A 1 -30.28 -23.06 -3.90
C MET A 1 -31.32 -21.96 -3.76
N ALA A 2 -31.13 -20.98 -2.88
CA ALA A 2 -32.14 -19.93 -2.67
C ALA A 2 -32.27 -19.05 -3.93
N ILE A 3 -33.49 -18.95 -4.47
CA ILE A 3 -33.89 -18.09 -5.60
C ILE A 3 -34.23 -16.71 -5.03
N GLY A 4 -33.21 -15.87 -4.84
CA GLY A 4 -33.39 -14.49 -4.37
C GLY A 4 -32.13 -13.67 -4.58
N LYS A 5 -32.25 -12.39 -4.97
CA LYS A 5 -31.11 -11.46 -5.04
C LYS A 5 -30.49 -11.38 -3.64
N LYS A 6 -29.24 -11.82 -3.48
CA LYS A 6 -28.48 -11.71 -2.22
C LYS A 6 -28.15 -10.24 -1.96
N THR A 7 -29.08 -9.51 -1.35
CA THR A 7 -28.90 -8.11 -0.95
C THR A 7 -28.32 -8.08 0.46
N GLY A 8 -27.00 -7.94 0.59
CA GLY A 8 -26.35 -7.84 1.90
C GLY A 8 -25.01 -8.58 2.06
N GLY A 9 -24.40 -9.06 0.97
CA GLY A 9 -23.04 -9.59 1.01
C GLY A 9 -21.99 -8.50 1.29
N ARG A 10 -20.76 -8.91 1.65
CA ARG A 10 -19.63 -7.99 1.85
C ARG A 10 -19.48 -7.10 0.60
N GLN A 11 -19.56 -5.78 0.79
CA GLN A 11 -19.33 -4.82 -0.28
C GLN A 11 -17.87 -4.91 -0.75
N LYS A 12 -17.67 -4.97 -2.07
CA LYS A 12 -16.34 -5.01 -2.67
C LYS A 12 -15.62 -3.70 -2.35
N GLY A 13 -14.45 -3.79 -1.73
CA GLY A 13 -13.65 -2.63 -1.31
C GLY A 13 -13.80 -2.25 0.17
N THR A 14 -14.76 -2.82 0.91
CA THR A 14 -14.82 -2.61 2.36
C THR A 14 -13.69 -3.38 3.03
N PRO A 15 -12.80 -2.71 3.79
CA PRO A 15 -11.74 -3.38 4.53
C PRO A 15 -12.32 -4.43 5.48
N ASN A 16 -11.59 -5.51 5.72
CA ASN A 16 -11.97 -6.45 6.77
C ASN A 16 -12.04 -5.70 8.12
N LYS A 17 -13.06 -6.00 8.94
CA LYS A 17 -13.31 -5.30 10.21
C LYS A 17 -12.08 -5.27 11.12
N ILE A 18 -11.33 -6.37 11.20
CA ILE A 18 -10.08 -6.48 11.97
C ILE A 18 -9.03 -5.51 11.42
N THR A 19 -8.88 -5.43 10.10
CA THR A 19 -7.94 -4.52 9.44
C THR A 19 -8.32 -3.05 9.64
N ALA A 20 -9.62 -2.73 9.62
CA ALA A 20 -10.11 -1.38 9.91
C ALA A 20 -9.85 -0.96 11.37
N LEU A 21 -10.06 -1.86 12.33
CA LEU A 21 -9.75 -1.61 13.74
C LEU A 21 -8.24 -1.42 13.96
N ALA A 22 -7.41 -2.27 13.37
CA ALA A 22 -5.96 -2.14 13.44
C ALA A 22 -5.47 -0.81 12.86
N LYS A 23 -6.02 -0.38 11.71
CA LYS A 23 -5.71 0.93 11.11
C LYS A 23 -6.08 2.08 12.04
N GLY A 24 -7.27 2.04 12.63
CA GLY A 24 -7.72 3.07 13.58
C GLY A 24 -6.87 3.12 14.86
N MET A 25 -6.36 1.98 15.34
CA MET A 25 -5.43 1.94 16.47
C MET A 25 -4.08 2.57 16.11
N ILE A 26 -3.54 2.25 14.94
CA ILE A 26 -2.28 2.83 14.44
C ILE A 26 -2.42 4.34 14.24
N GLU A 27 -3.54 4.80 13.65
CA GLU A 27 -3.80 6.23 13.45
C GLU A 27 -3.81 6.99 14.79
N LYS A 28 -4.55 6.50 15.79
CA LYS A 28 -4.58 7.13 17.13
C LYS A 28 -3.21 7.14 17.81
N TRP A 29 -2.45 6.06 17.66
CA TRP A 29 -1.09 5.99 18.22
C TRP A 29 -0.17 7.02 17.55
N LEU A 30 -0.20 7.12 16.23
CA LEU A 30 0.59 8.11 15.48
C LEU A 30 0.17 9.55 15.80
N GLU A 31 -1.12 9.80 15.98
CA GLU A 31 -1.62 11.12 16.37
C GLU A 31 -1.05 11.52 17.74
N ALA A 32 -1.16 10.64 18.74
CA ALA A 32 -0.60 10.88 20.07
C ALA A 32 0.91 11.14 20.05
N HIS A 33 1.69 10.37 19.27
CA HIS A 33 3.14 10.54 19.22
C HIS A 33 3.57 11.79 18.44
N ASN A 34 2.71 12.31 17.56
CA ASN A 34 2.95 13.58 16.86
C ASN A 34 2.43 14.80 17.63
N THR A 35 1.68 14.61 18.72
CA THR A 35 1.29 15.74 19.58
C THR A 35 2.48 16.29 20.36
N ILE A 36 2.44 17.60 20.62
CA ILE A 36 3.39 18.29 21.47
C ILE A 36 2.74 18.33 22.88
N PRO A 37 3.36 17.71 23.90
CA PRO A 37 2.89 17.80 25.26
C PRO A 37 2.85 19.25 25.76
N GLU A 38 1.93 19.55 26.68
CA GLU A 38 1.79 20.89 27.22
C GLU A 38 3.03 21.29 28.02
N GLY A 39 3.71 22.35 27.59
CA GLY A 39 4.97 22.81 28.18
C GLY A 39 6.23 22.41 27.41
N ASP A 40 6.11 21.57 26.39
CA ASP A 40 7.21 21.18 25.52
C ASP A 40 7.19 21.93 24.18
N VAL A 41 8.35 21.91 23.51
CA VAL A 41 8.55 22.51 22.18
C VAL A 41 8.68 21.48 21.06
N THR A 42 8.81 20.19 21.40
CA THR A 42 8.98 19.10 20.44
C THR A 42 7.92 18.02 20.61
N PRO A 43 7.45 17.40 19.51
CA PRO A 43 6.53 16.26 19.58
C PRO A 43 7.11 15.10 20.38
N LEU A 44 6.23 14.29 20.99
CA LEU A 44 6.62 13.14 21.80
C LEU A 44 7.58 12.19 21.05
N ILE A 45 7.31 11.91 19.76
CA ILE A 45 8.16 11.06 18.93
C ILE A 45 9.60 11.58 18.82
N MET A 46 9.80 12.89 18.86
CA MET A 46 11.13 13.50 18.78
C MET A 46 11.83 13.48 20.14
N GLN A 47 11.08 13.57 21.22
CA GLN A 47 11.60 13.38 22.58
C GLN A 47 12.09 11.94 22.77
N ASP A 48 11.25 10.95 22.42
CA ASP A 48 11.60 9.52 22.46
C ASP A 48 12.86 9.23 21.62
N PHE A 49 12.94 9.83 20.42
CA PHE A 49 14.10 9.68 19.56
C PHE A 49 15.39 10.26 20.18
N LEU A 50 15.28 11.37 20.92
CA LEU A 50 16.40 11.98 21.63
C LEU A 50 16.78 11.25 22.93
N GLU A 51 15.90 10.42 23.48
CA GLU A 51 16.19 9.59 24.66
C GLU A 51 16.92 8.29 24.28
N LEU A 52 16.73 7.78 23.05
CA LEU A 52 17.41 6.57 22.57
C LEU A 52 18.93 6.65 22.61
N ASP A 53 19.60 5.52 22.74
CA ASP A 53 21.06 5.44 22.64
C ASP A 53 21.55 5.84 21.23
N PRO A 54 22.74 6.45 21.10
CA PRO A 54 23.27 6.88 19.80
C PRO A 54 23.29 5.78 18.74
N LYS A 55 23.55 4.52 19.13
CA LYS A 55 23.54 3.37 18.23
C LYS A 55 22.16 3.09 17.65
N ASP A 56 21.11 3.25 18.45
CA ASP A 56 19.74 2.94 18.04
C ASP A 56 19.13 4.10 17.27
N ARG A 57 19.54 5.35 17.54
CA ARG A 57 19.19 6.50 16.69
C ARG A 57 19.64 6.30 15.24
N VAL A 58 20.87 5.84 15.03
CA VAL A 58 21.39 5.56 13.68
C VAL A 58 20.54 4.51 12.96
N LYS A 59 20.16 3.43 13.66
CA LYS A 59 19.29 2.39 13.10
C LYS A 59 17.92 2.95 12.71
N VAL A 60 17.28 3.68 13.61
CA VAL A 60 15.96 4.28 13.39
C VAL A 60 16.02 5.25 12.20
N SER A 61 17.03 6.12 12.13
CA SER A 61 17.23 7.03 11.00
C SER A 61 17.43 6.28 9.67
N THR A 62 18.20 5.20 9.65
CA THR A 62 18.37 4.40 8.42
C THR A 62 17.06 3.77 7.95
N GLU A 63 16.19 3.31 8.85
CA GLU A 63 14.88 2.78 8.46
C GLU A 63 13.94 3.88 7.95
N PHE A 64 13.92 5.05 8.60
CA PHE A 64 13.15 6.20 8.12
C PHE A 64 13.58 6.65 6.72
N ILE A 65 14.88 6.66 6.44
CA ILE A 65 15.41 7.02 5.11
C ILE A 65 14.87 6.07 4.03
N LYS A 66 14.72 4.77 4.30
CA LYS A 66 14.16 3.81 3.32
C LYS A 66 12.68 4.06 2.98
N ILE A 67 11.95 4.73 3.86
CA ILE A 67 10.53 5.08 3.65
C ILE A 67 10.42 6.33 2.78
N ILE A 68 11.26 7.33 3.04
CA ILE A 68 11.25 8.62 2.33
C ILE A 68 11.93 8.49 0.96
N MET A 69 12.99 7.69 0.88
CA MET A 69 13.75 7.51 -0.36
C MET A 69 12.89 6.76 -1.38
N PRO A 70 12.65 7.33 -2.57
CA PRO A 70 11.96 6.61 -3.63
C PRO A 70 12.80 5.38 -3.98
N LYS A 71 12.19 4.19 -3.82
CA LYS A 71 12.83 2.97 -4.29
C LYS A 71 12.83 3.03 -5.81
N ASN A 72 13.98 2.75 -6.42
CA ASN A 72 14.04 2.52 -7.86
C ASN A 72 13.24 1.25 -8.16
N ILE A 73 11.99 1.42 -8.55
CA ILE A 73 11.17 0.34 -9.07
C ILE A 73 11.61 0.19 -10.52
N SER A 74 12.37 -0.86 -10.82
CA SER A 74 12.59 -1.28 -12.20
C SER A 74 11.24 -1.75 -12.73
N ILE A 75 10.55 -0.88 -13.45
CA ILE A 75 9.40 -1.29 -14.26
C ILE A 75 10.01 -2.09 -15.41
N ASP A 76 9.65 -3.37 -15.48
CA ASP A 76 9.99 -4.21 -16.62
C ASP A 76 9.11 -3.76 -17.80
N ASP A 77 9.65 -2.87 -18.64
CA ASP A 77 8.99 -2.40 -19.88
C ASP A 77 8.84 -3.53 -20.92
N GLY A 78 9.22 -4.76 -20.59
CA GLY A 78 9.10 -5.94 -21.45
C GLY A 78 7.70 -6.56 -21.57
N GLU A 79 6.75 -6.20 -20.70
CA GLU A 79 5.34 -6.60 -20.90
C GLU A 79 4.70 -5.75 -22.00
N VAL A 80 4.98 -6.11 -23.26
CA VAL A 80 4.16 -5.72 -24.40
C VAL A 80 2.75 -6.26 -24.16
N LYS A 81 1.89 -5.43 -23.59
CA LYS A 81 0.45 -5.69 -23.51
C LYS A 81 -0.08 -5.62 -24.93
N LEU A 82 -0.05 -6.75 -25.64
CA LEU A 82 -0.76 -6.93 -26.91
C LEU A 82 -2.18 -6.40 -26.73
N THR A 83 -2.55 -5.40 -27.52
CA THR A 83 -3.89 -4.84 -27.44
C THR A 83 -4.90 -5.88 -27.91
N ILE A 84 -6.17 -5.64 -27.62
CA ILE A 84 -7.23 -6.52 -28.15
C ILE A 84 -7.19 -6.51 -29.68
N GLU A 85 -6.82 -5.39 -30.31
CA GLU A 85 -6.64 -5.31 -31.76
C GLU A 85 -5.54 -6.26 -32.25
N ASP A 86 -4.37 -6.29 -31.59
CA ASP A 86 -3.27 -7.19 -31.97
C ASP A 86 -3.67 -8.67 -31.88
N LYS A 87 -4.52 -9.02 -30.91
CA LYS A 87 -5.06 -10.38 -30.76
C LYS A 87 -6.08 -10.72 -31.83
N LEU A 88 -6.94 -9.77 -32.20
CA LEU A 88 -7.96 -9.95 -33.23
C LEU A 88 -7.33 -10.07 -34.63
N VAL A 89 -6.27 -9.31 -34.93
CA VAL A 89 -5.55 -9.40 -36.21
C VAL A 89 -4.89 -10.78 -36.39
N LYS A 90 -4.31 -11.36 -35.33
CA LYS A 90 -3.76 -12.72 -35.39
C LYS A 90 -4.83 -13.78 -35.64
N LEU A 91 -5.96 -13.68 -34.94
CA LEU A 91 -7.08 -14.62 -35.12
C LEU A 91 -7.71 -14.51 -36.51
N ALA A 92 -7.73 -13.32 -37.11
CA ALA A 92 -8.27 -13.09 -38.45
C ALA A 92 -7.33 -13.55 -39.58
N GLY A 93 -6.05 -13.84 -39.28
CA GLY A 93 -5.07 -14.32 -40.26
C GLY A 93 -4.90 -15.83 -40.31
N GLU A 94 -5.54 -16.59 -39.42
CA GLU A 94 -5.44 -18.06 -39.33
C GLU A 94 -6.55 -18.80 -40.11
N GLU A 95 -7.40 -18.11 -40.88
CA GLU A 95 -8.50 -18.75 -41.63
C GLU A 95 -8.16 -19.19 -43.08
N ASP A 96 -6.92 -19.01 -43.57
CA ASP A 96 -6.57 -19.27 -44.99
C ASP A 96 -5.44 -20.32 -45.20
N GLU A 97 -5.34 -21.37 -44.36
CA GLU A 97 -4.47 -22.54 -44.65
C GLU A 97 -5.14 -23.88 -44.32
N GLU A 98 -6.27 -24.20 -44.97
CA GLU A 98 -6.68 -25.59 -45.25
C GLU A 98 -7.15 -25.68 -46.71
N GLU A 99 -6.20 -25.84 -47.63
CA GLU A 99 -6.43 -26.39 -48.98
C GLU A 99 -5.76 -27.77 -49.09
#